data_AF-A0AAV8D6K4-F1
#
_entry.id   AF-A0AAV8D6K4-F1
#
_cell.length_a   1.000
_cell.length_b   1.000
_cell.length_c   1.000
_cell.angle_alpha   90.00
_cell.angle_beta   90.00
_cell.angle_gamma   90.00
#
_symmetry.space_group_name_H-M   'P 1'
#
loop_
_entity.id
_entity.type
_entity.pdbx_description
1 polymer ?
#
loop_
_entity_poly.entity_id
_entity_poly.type
_entity_poly.pdbx_seq_one_letter_code
_entity_poly.pdbx_strand_id
1 'polypeptide(L)'
;MILIIQLLLLISPSKTKAAEFDVGALPGCPDSCGGVTIPHPFGIGPNCSLSEVFELICKATINGTFAPHWGDFMLLDISLTLGQARMTNPISSQCYNRTTKKENYNDWKFDSGAFWFNHEKNKFFVIGCDTLAYVNFTNDENSYLGGCVSGCNSLETLTDGSCSGIGCCETSIPKGPYYLDFWFDDNFNSSMVSNFSPCSHAMLREEAGFMFNTD
;
A
#
# COMPACT_ATOMS: atom_id res chain seq x y z
N MET A 1 1.43 -6.42 1.85
CA MET A 1 1.36 -6.10 0.41
C MET A 1 2.41 -5.03 0.09
N ILE A 2 2.86 -4.81 -1.15
CA ILE A 2 3.83 -3.74 -1.50
C ILE A 2 3.10 -2.61 -2.22
N LEU A 3 3.32 -1.38 -1.78
CA LEU A 3 2.87 -0.16 -2.46
C LEU A 3 4.02 0.83 -2.65
N ILE A 4 3.81 1.81 -3.53
CA ILE A 4 4.75 2.88 -3.83
C ILE A 4 4.20 4.23 -3.36
N ILE A 5 4.97 4.95 -2.57
CA ILE A 5 4.71 6.36 -2.29
C ILE A 5 5.60 7.26 -3.15
N GLN A 6 5.07 8.42 -3.52
CA GLN A 6 5.79 9.49 -4.17
C GLN A 6 6.31 10.46 -3.10
N LEU A 7 7.62 10.66 -3.10
CA LEU A 7 8.31 11.65 -2.28
C LEU A 7 8.12 13.01 -2.94
N LEU A 8 7.45 13.93 -2.25
CA LEU A 8 7.40 15.35 -2.64
C LEU A 8 8.77 15.97 -2.34
N LEU A 9 9.74 15.74 -3.23
CA LEU A 9 11.00 16.45 -3.17
C LEU A 9 10.72 17.91 -3.53
N LEU A 10 10.99 18.83 -2.61
CA LEU A 10 10.92 20.27 -2.84
C LEU A 10 11.97 20.66 -3.89
N ILE A 11 11.63 20.53 -5.17
CA ILE A 11 12.44 21.10 -6.24
C ILE A 11 12.15 22.61 -6.24
N SER A 12 12.84 23.35 -5.37
CA SER A 12 12.93 24.80 -5.52
C SER A 12 13.57 25.07 -6.90
N PRO A 13 12.97 25.87 -7.80
CA PRO A 13 13.60 26.26 -9.05
C PRO A 13 14.68 27.32 -8.75
N SER A 14 15.77 26.91 -8.09
CA SER A 14 16.93 27.75 -7.87
C SER A 14 17.81 27.68 -9.11
N LYS A 15 18.00 28.83 -9.78
CA LYS A 15 19.04 29.00 -10.81
C LYS A 15 20.41 28.98 -10.14
N THR A 16 20.93 27.79 -9.80
CA THR A 16 22.33 27.59 -9.42
C THR A 16 22.68 26.12 -9.64
N LYS A 17 23.97 25.81 -9.82
CA LYS A 17 24.52 24.48 -10.15
C LYS A 17 23.67 23.32 -9.58
N ALA A 18 23.46 22.29 -10.40
CA ALA A 18 22.79 21.05 -10.01
C ALA A 18 23.12 20.70 -8.55
N ALA A 19 22.13 20.80 -7.67
CA ALA A 19 22.26 20.28 -6.33
C ALA A 19 22.50 18.78 -6.50
N GLU A 20 23.69 18.30 -6.16
CA GLU A 20 23.89 16.88 -5.94
C GLU A 20 22.91 16.50 -4.83
N PHE A 21 21.87 15.74 -5.17
CA PHE A 21 21.12 15.01 -4.16
C PHE A 21 22.16 14.17 -3.43
N ASP A 22 22.41 14.50 -2.16
CA ASP A 22 23.32 13.70 -1.36
C ASP A 22 22.71 12.29 -1.27
N VAL A 23 23.36 11.35 -1.95
CA VAL A 23 22.90 9.96 -2.08
C VAL A 23 23.14 9.21 -0.75
N GLY A 24 23.81 9.84 0.21
CA GLY A 24 24.14 9.27 1.52
C GLY A 24 23.26 9.75 2.67
N ALA A 25 23.44 9.11 3.83
CA ALA A 25 22.94 9.61 5.10
C ALA A 25 23.71 10.84 5.56
N LEU A 26 23.10 11.61 6.46
CA LEU A 26 23.79 12.69 7.17
C LEU A 26 25.07 12.17 7.87
N PRO A 27 26.17 12.94 7.88
CA PRO A 27 27.40 12.52 8.54
C PRO A 27 27.20 12.14 10.01
N GLY A 28 27.64 10.95 10.40
CA GLY A 28 27.47 10.41 11.75
C GLY A 28 26.13 9.69 11.99
N CYS A 29 25.27 9.61 10.98
CA CYS A 29 24.02 8.87 11.03
C CYS A 29 24.13 7.50 10.34
N PRO A 30 23.30 6.52 10.73
CA PRO A 30 23.21 5.24 10.03
C PRO A 30 22.80 5.44 8.56
N ASP A 31 23.57 4.86 7.65
CA ASP A 31 23.34 4.90 6.20
C ASP A 31 22.48 3.75 5.67
N SER A 32 22.18 2.77 6.53
CA SER A 32 21.46 1.58 6.15
C SER A 32 20.79 0.91 7.36
N CYS A 33 19.71 0.17 7.09
CA CYS A 33 19.07 -0.73 8.04
C CYS A 33 18.51 -1.92 7.25
N GLY A 34 18.81 -3.16 7.67
CA GLY A 34 18.19 -4.33 7.03
C GLY A 34 18.53 -4.53 5.55
N GLY A 35 19.64 -3.97 5.06
CA GLY A 35 19.99 -3.97 3.64
C GLY A 35 19.32 -2.87 2.81
N VAL A 36 18.50 -2.00 3.43
CA VAL A 36 17.91 -0.82 2.78
C VAL A 36 18.79 0.39 3.08
N THR A 37 19.22 1.09 2.04
CA THR A 37 19.96 2.36 2.15
C THR A 37 19.05 3.47 2.64
N ILE A 38 19.55 4.30 3.56
CA ILE A 38 18.83 5.41 4.18
C ILE A 38 19.49 6.73 3.75
N PRO A 39 19.01 7.37 2.68
CA PRO A 39 19.56 8.63 2.22
C PRO A 39 18.84 9.82 2.87
N HIS A 40 19.53 10.95 3.04
CA HIS A 40 18.88 12.20 3.44
C HIS A 40 17.82 12.60 2.39
N PRO A 41 16.59 13.01 2.75
CA PRO A 41 16.16 13.56 4.05
C PRO A 41 15.75 12.53 5.12
N PHE A 42 15.76 11.24 4.80
CA PHE A 42 15.45 10.19 5.77
C PHE A 42 16.60 9.97 6.74
N GLY A 43 16.26 9.50 7.94
CA GLY A 43 17.27 9.25 8.96
C GLY A 43 16.80 8.39 10.11
N ILE A 44 17.75 7.69 10.73
CA ILE A 44 17.53 6.87 11.92
C ILE A 44 18.27 7.51 13.09
N GLY A 45 17.52 7.89 14.12
CA GLY A 45 18.06 8.45 15.35
C GLY A 45 18.04 9.98 15.42
N PRO A 46 18.49 10.55 16.56
CA PRO A 46 18.35 11.97 16.84
C PRO A 46 19.11 12.85 15.85
N ASN A 47 18.43 13.86 15.28
CA ASN A 47 18.98 14.80 14.30
C ASN A 47 19.53 14.16 13.01
N CYS A 48 19.08 12.94 12.68
CA CYS A 48 19.51 12.24 11.48
C CYS A 48 18.55 12.39 10.29
N SER A 49 17.35 12.89 10.52
CA SER A 49 16.36 13.20 9.48
C SER A 49 16.16 14.71 9.36
N LEU A 50 15.67 15.16 8.20
CA LEU A 50 15.37 16.58 7.95
C LEU A 50 14.27 17.12 8.88
N SER A 51 13.31 16.26 9.22
CA SER A 51 12.17 16.54 10.10
C SER A 51 11.51 15.23 10.52
N GLU A 52 10.56 15.29 11.46
CA GLU A 52 9.84 14.12 11.99
C GLU A 52 9.16 13.28 10.90
N VAL A 53 8.64 13.89 9.81
CA VAL A 53 8.02 13.13 8.71
C VAL A 53 8.99 12.20 7.95
N PHE A 54 10.29 12.44 8.05
CA PHE A 54 11.35 11.64 7.44
C PHE A 54 12.08 10.74 8.46
N GLU A 55 11.64 10.72 9.71
CA GLU A 55 12.23 9.87 10.73
C GLU A 55 11.87 8.40 10.49
N LEU A 56 12.89 7.55 10.58
CA LEU A 56 12.78 6.10 10.43
C LEU A 56 13.24 5.41 11.71
N ILE A 57 12.62 4.27 11.99
CA ILE A 57 12.99 3.41 13.11
C ILE A 57 13.47 2.07 12.57
N CYS A 58 14.70 1.68 12.89
CA CYS A 58 15.22 0.35 12.56
C CYS A 58 14.72 -0.66 13.60
N LYS A 59 13.77 -1.53 13.21
CA LYS A 59 13.15 -2.52 14.11
C LYS A 59 13.50 -3.95 13.68
N ALA A 60 13.54 -4.85 14.65
CA ALA A 60 13.66 -6.28 14.37
C ALA A 60 12.35 -6.80 13.73
N THR A 61 12.49 -7.65 12.72
CA THR A 61 11.37 -8.34 12.05
C THR A 61 11.10 -9.67 12.75
N ILE A 62 9.96 -10.29 12.42
CA ILE A 62 9.57 -11.61 12.92
C ILE A 62 10.61 -12.70 12.59
N ASN A 63 11.37 -12.51 11.51
CA ASN A 63 12.40 -13.44 11.06
C ASN A 63 13.76 -13.21 11.73
N GLY A 64 13.85 -12.31 12.72
CA GLY A 64 15.10 -11.97 13.40
C GLY A 64 16.05 -11.10 12.60
N THR A 65 15.62 -10.56 11.45
CA THR A 65 16.35 -9.54 10.69
C THR A 65 15.96 -8.14 11.16
N PHE A 66 16.56 -7.09 10.59
CA PHE A 66 16.14 -5.70 10.83
C PHE A 66 15.54 -5.11 9.56
N ALA A 67 14.66 -4.13 9.70
CA ALA A 67 14.16 -3.34 8.58
C ALA A 67 13.81 -1.91 9.04
N PRO A 68 14.00 -0.90 8.18
CA PRO A 68 13.57 0.46 8.48
C PRO A 68 12.05 0.54 8.41
N HIS A 69 11.46 1.19 9.40
CA HIS A 69 10.03 1.42 9.46
C HIS A 69 9.75 2.91 9.47
N TRP A 70 8.76 3.29 8.69
CA TRP A 70 8.13 4.59 8.75
C TRP A 70 6.75 4.40 9.39
N GLY A 71 6.61 4.82 10.65
CA GLY A 71 5.47 4.43 11.49
C GLY A 71 5.34 2.91 11.62
N ASP A 72 4.22 2.37 11.15
CA ASP A 72 3.90 0.93 11.12
C ASP A 72 4.30 0.26 9.79
N PHE A 73 4.83 1.01 8.83
CA PHE A 73 5.12 0.53 7.48
C PHE A 73 6.60 0.20 7.34
N MET A 74 6.88 -1.05 7.00
CA MET A 74 8.25 -1.47 6.68
C MET A 74 8.64 -0.95 5.29
N LEU A 75 9.76 -0.24 5.21
CA LEU A 75 10.35 0.21 3.96
C LEU A 75 11.20 -0.90 3.33
N LEU A 76 11.07 -1.05 2.02
CA LEU A 76 11.81 -2.02 1.21
C LEU A 76 12.90 -1.37 0.37
N ASP A 77 12.65 -0.14 -0.09
CA ASP A 77 13.58 0.61 -0.92
C ASP A 77 13.22 2.11 -0.90
N ILE A 78 14.24 2.96 -1.02
CA ILE A 78 14.10 4.41 -1.14
C ILE A 78 14.93 4.84 -2.35
N SER A 79 14.26 5.39 -3.37
CA SER A 79 14.90 5.91 -4.57
C SER A 79 14.68 7.41 -4.67
N LEU A 80 15.71 8.19 -4.31
CA LEU A 80 15.67 9.64 -4.46
C LEU A 80 15.63 10.07 -5.93
N THR A 81 16.28 9.31 -6.82
CA THR A 81 16.30 9.58 -8.26
C THR A 81 14.93 9.43 -8.89
N LEU A 82 14.13 8.46 -8.42
CA LEU A 82 12.73 8.29 -8.83
C LEU A 82 11.76 9.14 -7.98
N GLY A 83 12.24 9.73 -6.89
CA GLY A 83 11.43 10.39 -5.87
C GLY A 83 10.37 9.46 -5.30
N GLN A 84 10.73 8.20 -5.02
CA GLN A 84 9.79 7.15 -4.61
C GLN A 84 10.33 6.31 -3.47
N ALA A 85 9.44 5.75 -2.67
CA ALA A 85 9.78 4.70 -1.73
C ALA A 85 8.78 3.54 -1.85
N ARG A 86 9.30 2.31 -1.70
CA ARG A 86 8.51 1.08 -1.68
C ARG A 86 8.32 0.65 -0.24
N MET A 87 7.08 0.38 0.16
CA MET A 87 6.76 -0.01 1.54
C MET A 87 5.73 -1.12 1.59
N THR A 88 5.67 -1.81 2.73
CA THR A 88 4.64 -2.80 2.97
C THR A 88 3.40 -2.19 3.61
N ASN A 89 2.20 -2.57 3.16
CA ASN A 89 0.92 -2.19 3.77
C ASN A 89 0.06 -3.40 4.18
N PRO A 90 -0.87 -3.21 5.14
CA PRO A 90 -1.85 -4.21 5.51
C PRO A 90 -2.88 -4.46 4.39
N ILE A 91 -3.67 -5.52 4.56
CA ILE A 91 -4.72 -5.95 3.64
C ILE A 91 -6.04 -5.96 4.40
N SER A 92 -7.07 -5.32 3.84
CA SER A 92 -8.43 -5.39 4.36
C SER A 92 -9.02 -6.75 4.04
N SER A 93 -9.84 -7.32 4.91
CA SER A 93 -10.51 -8.60 4.64
C SER A 93 -11.95 -8.65 5.13
N GLN A 94 -12.80 -9.30 4.34
CA GLN A 94 -14.14 -9.74 4.70
C GLN A 94 -14.15 -11.27 4.63
N CYS A 95 -14.33 -11.95 5.76
CA CYS A 95 -14.27 -13.41 5.85
C CYS A 95 -15.54 -14.01 6.45
N TYR A 96 -16.19 -14.90 5.71
CA TYR A 96 -17.39 -15.57 6.15
C TYR A 96 -17.07 -16.70 7.13
N ASN A 97 -17.57 -16.57 8.36
CA ASN A 97 -17.48 -17.61 9.36
C ASN A 97 -18.70 -18.55 9.27
N ARG A 98 -18.46 -19.78 8.78
CA ARG A 98 -19.51 -20.80 8.60
C ARG A 98 -20.15 -21.29 9.91
N THR A 99 -19.45 -21.18 11.03
CA THR A 99 -19.96 -21.59 12.35
C THR A 99 -20.94 -20.55 12.90
N THR A 100 -20.56 -19.27 12.85
CA THR A 100 -21.41 -18.17 13.36
C THR A 100 -22.41 -17.68 12.32
N LYS A 101 -22.21 -18.05 11.04
CA LYS A 101 -22.96 -17.59 9.86
C LYS A 101 -22.92 -16.07 9.68
N LYS A 102 -21.76 -15.47 9.95
CA LYS A 102 -21.53 -14.01 9.89
C LYS A 102 -20.23 -13.68 9.17
N GLU A 103 -20.19 -12.50 8.59
CA GLU A 103 -18.96 -11.90 8.10
C GLU A 103 -18.10 -11.37 9.26
N ASN A 104 -16.80 -11.59 9.15
CA ASN A 104 -15.78 -10.97 9.99
C ASN A 104 -14.99 -9.99 9.14
N TYR A 105 -14.95 -8.74 9.58
CA TYR A 105 -14.27 -7.66 8.88
C TYR A 105 -12.97 -7.30 9.60
N ASN A 106 -11.94 -7.03 8.81
CA ASN A 106 -10.72 -6.41 9.27
C ASN A 106 -10.41 -5.28 8.30
N ASP A 107 -10.98 -4.12 8.59
CA ASP A 107 -10.83 -2.92 7.77
C ASP A 107 -9.60 -2.13 8.21
N TRP A 108 -8.80 -1.68 7.24
CA TRP A 108 -7.69 -0.79 7.51
C TRP A 108 -7.94 0.58 6.91
N LYS A 109 -7.30 1.57 7.52
CA LYS A 109 -7.15 2.91 6.99
C LYS A 109 -5.69 3.27 7.05
N PHE A 110 -5.28 4.21 6.22
CA PHE A 110 -3.91 4.67 6.19
C PHE A 110 -3.84 6.14 5.89
N ASP A 111 -3.25 6.86 6.84
CA ASP A 111 -2.83 8.22 6.67
C ASP A 111 -1.31 8.23 6.55
N SER A 112 -0.81 8.65 5.39
CA SER A 112 0.61 8.88 5.22
C SER A 112 1.01 10.23 5.84
N GLY A 113 0.10 11.20 5.94
CA GLY A 113 0.35 12.55 6.47
C GLY A 113 1.39 13.40 5.73
N ALA A 114 2.18 12.82 4.81
CA ALA A 114 3.36 13.46 4.23
C ALA A 114 3.64 13.09 2.78
N PHE A 115 3.25 11.89 2.33
CA PHE A 115 3.62 11.37 1.00
C PHE A 115 2.42 10.86 0.21
N TRP A 116 2.34 11.21 -1.06
CA TRP A 116 1.23 10.74 -1.88
C TRP A 116 1.40 9.31 -2.32
N PHE A 117 0.31 8.56 -2.46
CA PHE A 117 0.34 7.27 -3.16
C PHE A 117 0.59 7.50 -4.64
N ASN A 118 1.55 6.78 -5.22
CA ASN A 118 1.85 6.93 -6.63
C ASN A 118 0.72 6.35 -7.49
N HIS A 119 -0.06 7.24 -8.12
CA HIS A 119 -1.24 6.87 -8.90
C HIS A 119 -0.97 6.14 -10.22
N GLU A 120 0.24 6.25 -10.76
CA GLU A 120 0.63 5.58 -11.99
C GLU A 120 1.13 4.15 -11.75
N LYS A 121 1.55 3.86 -10.53
CA LYS A 121 2.17 2.57 -10.18
C LYS A 121 1.35 1.73 -9.22
N ASN A 122 0.39 2.33 -8.51
CA ASN A 122 -0.51 1.58 -7.64
C ASN A 122 -1.92 1.53 -8.19
N LYS A 123 -2.56 0.39 -7.98
CA LYS A 123 -4.00 0.19 -8.20
C LYS A 123 -4.64 -0.32 -6.92
N PHE A 124 -5.93 -0.03 -6.78
CA PHE A 124 -6.78 -0.65 -5.79
C PHE A 124 -7.27 -1.99 -6.32
N PHE A 125 -7.05 -3.05 -5.56
CA PHE A 125 -7.44 -4.42 -5.91
C PHE A 125 -8.43 -4.98 -4.91
N VAL A 126 -9.38 -5.74 -5.42
CA VAL A 126 -10.28 -6.60 -4.65
C VAL A 126 -10.18 -8.01 -5.19
N ILE A 127 -9.83 -8.97 -4.32
CA ILE A 127 -9.69 -10.39 -4.64
C ILE A 127 -10.71 -11.16 -3.81
N GLY A 128 -11.49 -12.01 -4.46
CA GLY A 128 -12.57 -12.77 -3.84
C GLY A 128 -13.81 -12.85 -4.72
N CYS A 129 -14.80 -13.60 -4.27
CA CYS A 129 -16.07 -13.79 -4.94
C CYS A 129 -17.22 -13.22 -4.13
N ASP A 130 -18.25 -12.74 -4.84
CA ASP A 130 -19.46 -12.16 -4.25
C ASP A 130 -19.13 -11.05 -3.24
N THR A 131 -18.28 -10.11 -3.69
CA THR A 131 -17.74 -9.05 -2.85
C THR A 131 -17.69 -7.73 -3.60
N LEU A 132 -17.90 -6.65 -2.84
CA LEU A 132 -17.69 -5.27 -3.27
C LEU A 132 -16.95 -4.57 -2.15
N ALA A 133 -15.79 -4.00 -2.46
CA ALA A 133 -15.07 -3.16 -1.52
C ALA A 133 -14.92 -1.75 -2.09
N TYR A 134 -14.96 -0.78 -1.18
CA TYR A 134 -14.74 0.62 -1.45
C TYR A 134 -13.42 1.08 -0.86
N VAL A 135 -12.94 2.18 -1.42
CA VAL A 135 -11.82 2.93 -0.88
C VAL A 135 -12.12 4.42 -1.01
N ASN A 136 -11.99 5.16 0.08
CA ASN A 136 -12.02 6.62 0.04
C ASN A 136 -10.60 7.15 -0.07
N PHE A 137 -10.31 7.87 -1.15
CA PHE A 137 -9.04 8.53 -1.41
C PHE A 137 -9.15 10.01 -1.02
N THR A 138 -8.41 10.44 0.00
CA THR A 138 -8.49 11.81 0.51
C THR A 138 -7.16 12.54 0.37
N ASN A 139 -7.26 13.81 0.01
CA ASN A 139 -6.21 14.82 0.13
C ASN A 139 -6.78 16.10 0.75
N ASP A 140 -6.00 17.18 0.79
CA ASP A 140 -6.40 18.44 1.43
C ASP A 140 -7.64 19.11 0.80
N GLU A 141 -7.87 18.85 -0.49
CA GLU A 141 -8.87 19.56 -1.29
C GLU A 141 -10.10 18.70 -1.61
N ASN A 142 -9.91 17.39 -1.76
CA ASN A 142 -10.89 16.49 -2.36
C ASN A 142 -10.91 15.12 -1.68
N SER A 143 -12.09 14.49 -1.73
CA SER A 143 -12.33 13.10 -1.33
C SER A 143 -12.95 12.38 -2.52
N TYR A 144 -12.34 11.29 -2.98
CA TYR A 144 -12.82 10.50 -4.11
C TYR A 144 -13.16 9.08 -3.65
N LEU A 145 -14.37 8.64 -3.99
CA LEU A 145 -14.79 7.27 -3.76
C LEU A 145 -14.35 6.38 -4.93
N GLY A 146 -13.51 5.40 -4.65
CA GLY A 146 -13.26 4.25 -5.52
C GLY A 146 -14.03 3.03 -5.04
N GLY A 147 -14.25 2.09 -5.95
CA GLY A 147 -14.86 0.80 -5.64
C GLY A 147 -14.43 -0.27 -6.62
N CYS A 148 -14.56 -1.53 -6.21
CA CYS A 148 -14.32 -2.68 -7.04
C CYS A 148 -15.24 -3.83 -6.65
N VAL A 149 -15.98 -4.34 -7.63
CA VAL A 149 -16.88 -5.49 -7.47
C VAL A 149 -16.26 -6.71 -8.14
N SER A 150 -16.34 -7.86 -7.47
CA SER A 150 -15.89 -9.14 -8.02
C SER A 150 -16.92 -10.24 -7.74
N GLY A 151 -17.30 -10.97 -8.79
CA GLY A 151 -18.27 -12.07 -8.72
C GLY A 151 -17.69 -13.36 -9.31
N CYS A 152 -18.08 -14.49 -8.74
CA CYS A 152 -17.77 -15.82 -9.27
C CYS A 152 -18.66 -16.87 -8.63
N ASN A 153 -18.85 -18.00 -9.31
CA ASN A 153 -19.66 -19.13 -8.80
C ASN A 153 -18.84 -20.40 -8.55
N SER A 154 -17.61 -20.47 -9.07
CA SER A 154 -16.69 -21.61 -8.93
C SER A 154 -15.26 -21.19 -9.32
N LEU A 155 -14.27 -21.94 -8.83
CA LEU A 155 -12.86 -21.73 -9.19
C LEU A 155 -12.61 -21.98 -10.70
N GLU A 156 -13.36 -22.87 -11.32
CA GLU A 156 -13.24 -23.24 -12.74
C GLU A 156 -13.54 -22.09 -13.71
N THR A 157 -14.28 -21.08 -13.26
CA THR A 157 -14.59 -19.88 -14.05
C THR A 157 -13.52 -18.79 -13.97
N LEU A 158 -12.57 -18.95 -13.05
CA LEU A 158 -11.51 -17.98 -12.86
C LEU A 158 -10.45 -18.15 -13.94
N THR A 159 -9.78 -17.05 -14.29
CA THR A 159 -8.74 -17.03 -15.32
C THR A 159 -7.51 -16.36 -14.73
N ASP A 160 -6.39 -17.08 -14.68
CA ASP A 160 -5.12 -16.52 -14.22
C ASP A 160 -4.74 -15.28 -15.03
N GLY A 161 -4.17 -14.29 -14.34
CA GLY A 161 -3.82 -12.99 -14.90
C GLY A 161 -4.99 -12.05 -15.17
N SER A 162 -6.25 -12.53 -15.11
CA SER A 162 -7.43 -11.67 -15.29
C SER A 162 -7.82 -10.97 -13.99
N CYS A 163 -8.06 -9.66 -14.04
CA CYS A 163 -8.55 -8.90 -12.89
C CYS A 163 -9.62 -7.88 -13.31
N SER A 164 -10.68 -8.36 -13.92
CA SER A 164 -11.73 -7.51 -14.52
C SER A 164 -13.14 -7.83 -14.01
N GLY A 165 -13.25 -8.13 -12.72
CA GLY A 165 -14.52 -8.34 -12.02
C GLY A 165 -14.92 -9.80 -11.79
N ILE A 166 -14.05 -10.76 -12.13
CA ILE A 166 -14.29 -12.20 -11.93
C ILE A 166 -13.16 -12.77 -11.07
N GLY A 167 -13.42 -13.03 -9.79
CA GLY A 167 -12.43 -13.43 -8.79
C GLY A 167 -11.42 -12.34 -8.39
N CYS A 168 -11.18 -11.38 -9.27
CA CYS A 168 -10.33 -10.23 -9.06
C CYS A 168 -10.91 -9.01 -9.78
N CYS A 169 -10.84 -7.85 -9.14
CA CYS A 169 -11.18 -6.55 -9.70
C CYS A 169 -10.07 -5.54 -9.37
N GLU A 170 -9.77 -4.64 -10.32
CA GLU A 170 -8.86 -3.52 -10.11
C GLU A 170 -9.48 -2.17 -10.49
N THR A 171 -9.09 -1.11 -9.79
CA THR A 171 -9.50 0.27 -10.06
C THR A 171 -8.29 1.21 -9.90
N SER A 172 -8.14 2.16 -10.83
CA SER A 172 -7.12 3.21 -10.76
C SER A 172 -7.36 4.15 -9.58
N ILE A 173 -6.27 4.73 -9.05
CA ILE A 173 -6.37 5.70 -7.95
C ILE A 173 -6.25 7.14 -8.46
N PRO A 174 -6.88 8.14 -7.81
CA PRO A 174 -6.72 9.54 -8.17
C PRO A 174 -5.31 10.04 -7.87
N LYS A 175 -4.95 11.21 -8.41
CA LYS A 175 -3.66 11.83 -8.15
C LYS A 175 -3.62 12.48 -6.77
N GLY A 176 -2.53 12.24 -6.04
CA GLY A 176 -2.20 12.94 -4.80
C GLY A 176 -2.95 12.55 -3.52
N PRO A 177 -3.61 11.38 -3.37
CA PRO A 177 -4.14 11.00 -2.07
C PRO A 177 -2.99 10.67 -1.11
N TYR A 178 -3.11 11.13 0.13
CA TYR A 178 -2.25 10.71 1.25
C TYR A 178 -3.03 9.92 2.30
N TYR A 179 -4.36 9.94 2.25
CA TYR A 179 -5.22 9.17 3.13
C TYR A 179 -6.09 8.18 2.35
N LEU A 180 -6.21 6.97 2.89
CA LEU A 180 -6.99 5.85 2.37
C LEU A 180 -7.88 5.27 3.48
N ASP A 181 -9.12 4.95 3.15
CA ASP A 181 -10.05 4.28 4.06
C ASP A 181 -10.79 3.17 3.31
N PHE A 182 -10.68 1.93 3.77
CA PHE A 182 -11.21 0.75 3.07
C PHE A 182 -12.36 0.14 3.85
N TRP A 183 -13.42 -0.26 3.15
CA TRP A 183 -14.51 -1.04 3.74
C TRP A 183 -15.18 -1.91 2.70
N PHE A 184 -15.90 -2.93 3.15
CA PHE A 184 -16.70 -3.80 2.29
C PHE A 184 -18.17 -3.41 2.35
N ASP A 185 -18.90 -3.63 1.26
CA ASP A 185 -20.35 -3.42 1.21
C ASP A 185 -21.07 -4.55 1.95
N ASP A 186 -21.87 -4.21 2.96
CA ASP A 186 -22.59 -5.19 3.78
C ASP A 186 -23.67 -5.97 3.02
N ASN A 187 -24.08 -5.52 1.83
CA ASN A 187 -25.03 -6.26 1.00
C ASN A 187 -24.38 -7.43 0.27
N PHE A 188 -23.05 -7.44 0.17
CA PHE A 188 -22.28 -8.55 -0.39
C PHE A 188 -21.77 -9.44 0.74
N ASN A 189 -21.99 -10.75 0.62
CA ASN A 189 -21.54 -11.71 1.63
C ASN A 189 -21.04 -12.98 0.96
N SER A 190 -19.98 -13.56 1.50
CA SER A 190 -19.32 -14.74 0.92
C SER A 190 -20.05 -16.05 1.26
N SER A 191 -21.28 -16.04 1.79
CA SER A 191 -21.93 -17.27 2.28
C SER A 191 -22.13 -18.33 1.20
N MET A 192 -22.53 -17.91 -0.02
CA MET A 192 -22.79 -18.77 -1.16
C MET A 192 -21.52 -19.35 -1.81
N VAL A 193 -20.39 -18.67 -1.62
CA VAL A 193 -19.08 -19.01 -2.19
C VAL A 193 -18.09 -19.51 -1.15
N SER A 194 -18.50 -19.61 0.12
CA SER A 194 -17.63 -19.89 1.27
C SER A 194 -16.94 -21.26 1.25
N ASN A 195 -17.35 -22.16 0.35
CA ASN A 195 -16.71 -23.45 0.13
C ASN A 195 -15.38 -23.33 -0.66
N PHE A 196 -15.19 -22.28 -1.45
CA PHE A 196 -13.97 -22.07 -2.24
C PHE A 196 -13.37 -20.65 -2.12
N SER A 197 -14.18 -19.66 -1.75
CA SER A 197 -13.77 -18.27 -1.51
C SER A 197 -14.36 -17.77 -0.18
N PRO A 198 -13.89 -18.29 0.98
CA PRO A 198 -14.42 -17.89 2.29
C PRO A 198 -14.03 -16.48 2.71
N CYS A 199 -13.01 -15.89 2.07
CA CYS A 199 -12.53 -14.55 2.35
C CYS A 199 -12.38 -13.75 1.06
N SER A 200 -12.71 -12.47 1.17
CA SER A 200 -12.42 -11.45 0.19
C SER A 200 -11.42 -10.45 0.77
N HIS A 201 -10.57 -9.89 -0.07
CA HIS A 201 -9.45 -9.05 0.32
C HIS A 201 -9.43 -7.76 -0.49
N ALA A 202 -9.19 -6.63 0.17
CA ALA A 202 -9.10 -5.32 -0.45
C ALA A 202 -7.76 -4.67 -0.10
N MET A 203 -7.06 -4.12 -1.09
CA MET A 203 -5.71 -3.61 -0.89
C MET A 203 -5.29 -2.61 -1.95
N LEU A 204 -4.40 -1.69 -1.57
CA LEU A 204 -3.59 -0.94 -2.52
C LEU A 204 -2.29 -1.69 -2.80
N ARG A 205 -1.92 -1.87 -4.06
CA ARG A 205 -0.72 -2.61 -4.46
C ARG A 205 -0.05 -2.00 -5.69
N GLU A 206 1.27 -2.13 -5.77
CA GLU A 206 2.06 -1.92 -6.99
C GLU A 206 1.60 -2.86 -8.13
N GLU A 207 1.16 -2.28 -9.24
CA GLU A 207 0.60 -3.01 -10.38
C GLU A 207 1.61 -3.96 -11.04
N ALA A 208 2.83 -3.49 -11.30
CA ALA A 208 3.84 -4.23 -12.06
C ALA A 208 4.26 -5.57 -11.41
N GLY A 209 4.00 -5.74 -10.12
CA GLY A 209 4.29 -6.97 -9.37
C GLY A 209 3.07 -7.82 -9.06
N PHE A 210 1.90 -7.52 -9.64
CA PHE A 210 0.66 -8.26 -9.40
C PHE A 210 0.29 -9.13 -10.60
N MET A 211 0.00 -10.40 -10.32
CA MET A 211 -0.65 -11.31 -11.24
C MET A 211 -1.68 -12.08 -10.42
N PHE A 212 -2.94 -12.02 -10.83
CA PHE A 212 -3.98 -12.84 -10.22
C PHE A 212 -3.71 -14.31 -10.54
N ASN A 213 -3.82 -15.18 -9.54
CA ASN A 213 -3.65 -16.62 -9.68
C ASN A 213 -4.76 -17.32 -8.89
N THR A 214 -5.21 -18.45 -9.43
CA THR A 214 -6.30 -19.28 -8.93
C THR A 214 -5.82 -20.48 -8.12
N ASP A 215 -4.51 -20.77 -8.13
CA ASP A 215 -3.82 -21.84 -7.37
C ASP A 215 -3.58 -21.52 -5.88
#